data_AF-A0A178F3A3-F1
#
_entry.id   AF-A0A178F3A3-F1
#
_cell.length_a   1.000
_cell.length_b   1.000
_cell.length_c   1.000
_cell.angle_alpha   90.00
_cell.angle_beta   90.00
_cell.angle_gamma   90.00
#
_symmetry.space_group_name_H-M   'P 1'
#
loop_
_entity.id
_entity.type
_entity.pdbx_description
1 polymer ?
#
loop_
_entity_poly.entity_id
_entity_poly.type
_entity_poly.pdbx_seq_one_letter_code
_entity_poly.pdbx_strand_id
1 'polypeptide(L)'
;MPPNCEMPSSSKTAAMTTREKANLIKQLQDEALRNLSPNTLYIVLYLRSDPPEPNNFHWGFYFHGEHVGGWKYHMRNLGDGWIADHGTSSGVFKSTFLCVLIQIADIPSAKRDQLDQIMRSRDGDVNSIPGMSCRVWLLEILHQLAQQGLVRCSDCKALEQECFRIGNHHSYGASKNNQPRPVVKSELCY
;
A
#
# COMPACT_ATOMS: atom_id res chain seq x y z
N MET A 1 -27.00 3.29 61.37
CA MET A 1 -27.03 3.90 60.03
C MET A 1 -25.58 4.05 59.55
N PRO A 2 -25.16 3.40 58.45
CA PRO A 2 -23.86 3.67 57.86
C PRO A 2 -23.95 4.83 56.84
N PRO A 3 -22.86 5.56 56.58
CA PRO A 3 -22.86 6.66 55.62
C PRO A 3 -22.76 6.13 54.19
N ASN A 4 -23.55 6.73 53.30
CA ASN A 4 -23.48 6.51 51.85
C ASN A 4 -22.11 6.94 51.32
N CYS A 5 -21.38 6.00 50.72
CA CYS A 5 -20.20 6.29 49.92
C CYS A 5 -20.68 6.57 48.49
N GLU A 6 -20.78 7.84 48.09
CA GLU A 6 -21.03 8.22 46.71
C GLU A 6 -19.81 7.85 45.85
N MET A 7 -20.04 7.01 44.85
CA MET A 7 -19.05 6.68 43.82
C MET A 7 -19.01 7.81 42.77
N PRO A 8 -17.83 8.26 42.32
CA PRO A 8 -17.73 9.32 41.32
C PRO A 8 -18.26 8.83 39.97
N SER A 9 -19.13 9.66 39.39
CA SER A 9 -19.74 9.52 38.07
C SER A 9 -18.68 9.34 36.98
N SER A 10 -18.75 8.22 36.27
CA SER A 10 -17.96 7.92 35.08
C SER A 10 -18.08 9.06 34.06
N SER A 11 -16.98 9.75 33.78
CA SER A 11 -16.91 10.80 32.75
C SER A 11 -17.30 10.20 31.40
N LYS A 12 -18.48 10.57 30.89
CA LYS A 12 -18.90 10.26 29.52
C LYS A 12 -18.01 11.04 28.56
N THR A 13 -17.09 10.37 27.87
CA THR A 13 -16.34 10.96 26.77
C THR A 13 -17.34 11.37 25.69
N ALA A 14 -17.44 12.67 25.37
CA ALA A 14 -18.33 13.15 24.32
C ALA A 14 -17.92 12.57 22.97
N ALA A 15 -18.89 12.11 22.18
CA ALA A 15 -18.62 11.55 20.86
C ALA A 15 -18.19 12.66 19.88
N MET A 16 -17.07 12.47 19.19
CA MET A 16 -16.55 13.42 18.20
C MET A 16 -17.52 13.65 17.03
N THR A 17 -17.59 14.90 16.56
CA THR A 17 -18.30 15.28 15.34
C THR A 17 -17.65 14.69 14.09
N THR A 18 -18.39 14.64 12.98
CA THR A 18 -17.85 14.17 11.68
C THR A 18 -16.64 14.99 11.21
N ARG A 19 -16.66 16.31 11.44
CA ARG A 19 -15.57 17.20 11.06
C ARG A 19 -14.30 16.93 11.88
N GLU A 20 -14.44 16.72 13.18
CA GLU A 20 -13.29 16.37 14.04
C GLU A 20 -12.71 15.02 13.67
N LYS A 21 -13.56 14.02 13.37
CA LYS A 21 -13.11 12.70 12.87
C LYS A 21 -12.33 12.82 11.56
N ALA A 22 -12.84 13.61 10.61
CA ALA A 22 -12.16 13.84 9.33
C ALA A 22 -10.80 14.53 9.51
N ASN A 23 -10.72 15.53 10.40
CA ASN A 23 -9.48 16.21 10.72
C ASN A 23 -8.45 15.27 11.37
N LEU A 24 -8.89 14.43 12.31
CA LEU A 24 -8.04 13.44 12.96
C LEU A 24 -7.51 12.42 11.93
N ILE A 25 -8.37 11.89 11.05
CA ILE A 25 -7.96 10.98 9.98
C ILE A 25 -6.90 11.65 9.09
N LYS A 26 -7.13 12.89 8.69
CA LYS A 26 -6.16 13.64 7.87
C LYS A 26 -4.81 13.78 8.58
N GLN A 27 -4.82 14.12 9.87
CA GLN A 27 -3.59 14.22 10.67
C GLN A 27 -2.83 12.88 10.71
N LEU A 28 -3.54 11.78 11.00
CA LEU A 28 -2.95 10.43 11.03
C LEU A 28 -2.35 10.03 9.67
N GLN A 29 -3.04 10.35 8.56
CA GLN A 29 -2.55 10.07 7.21
C GLN A 29 -1.33 10.90 6.85
N ASP A 30 -1.33 12.20 7.18
CA ASP A 30 -0.22 13.09 6.90
C ASP A 30 1.01 12.72 7.77
N GLU A 31 0.81 12.28 9.01
CA GLU A 31 1.87 11.76 9.88
C GLU A 31 2.43 10.43 9.36
N ALA A 32 1.57 9.47 9.00
CA ALA A 32 2.00 8.20 8.41
C ALA A 32 2.81 8.42 7.13
N LEU A 33 2.44 9.40 6.29
CA LEU A 33 3.20 9.75 5.10
C LEU A 33 4.59 10.30 5.43
N ARG A 34 4.72 11.17 6.44
CA ARG A 34 6.01 11.72 6.87
C ARG A 34 6.94 10.67 7.48
N ASN A 35 6.38 9.60 8.01
CA ASN A 35 7.13 8.51 8.63
C ASN A 35 7.62 7.47 7.61
N LEU A 36 7.25 7.57 6.33
CA LEU A 36 7.83 6.72 5.29
C LEU A 36 9.28 7.12 5.05
N SER A 37 10.15 6.12 4.95
CA SER A 37 11.54 6.34 4.58
C SER A 37 11.63 6.86 3.13
N PRO A 38 12.38 7.95 2.89
CA PRO A 38 12.68 8.42 1.54
C PRO A 38 13.36 7.37 0.69
N ASN A 39 13.12 7.44 -0.61
CA ASN A 39 13.68 6.52 -1.61
C ASN A 39 13.37 5.05 -1.37
N THR A 40 12.22 4.76 -0.75
CA THR A 40 11.82 3.39 -0.46
C THR A 40 10.72 2.92 -1.42
N LEU A 41 10.87 1.70 -1.91
CA LEU A 41 9.89 1.01 -2.74
C LEU A 41 9.00 0.11 -1.90
N TYR A 42 7.69 0.22 -2.13
CA TYR A 42 6.65 -0.55 -1.47
C TYR A 42 5.78 -1.26 -2.51
N ILE A 43 5.31 -2.47 -2.17
CA ILE A 43 4.10 -3.04 -2.76
C ILE A 43 2.90 -2.48 -2.00
N VAL A 44 1.88 -2.03 -2.72
CA VAL A 44 0.63 -1.55 -2.14
C VAL A 44 -0.51 -2.46 -2.53
N LEU A 45 -1.30 -2.86 -1.52
CA LEU A 45 -2.49 -3.67 -1.71
C LEU A 45 -3.72 -2.82 -1.45
N TYR A 46 -4.70 -2.91 -2.33
CA TYR A 46 -6.01 -2.27 -2.18
C TYR A 46 -7.11 -3.33 -2.16
N LEU A 47 -8.15 -3.10 -1.34
CA LEU A 47 -9.34 -3.93 -1.36
C LEU A 47 -10.06 -3.84 -2.71
N ARG A 48 -10.59 -4.97 -3.18
CA ARG A 48 -11.44 -5.04 -4.39
C ARG A 48 -12.93 -5.21 -4.07
N SER A 49 -13.27 -5.56 -2.83
CA SER A 49 -14.64 -5.82 -2.38
C SER A 49 -14.83 -5.43 -0.91
N ASP A 50 -16.09 -5.19 -0.54
CA ASP A 50 -16.55 -5.10 0.85
C ASP A 50 -17.85 -5.94 0.97
N PRO A 51 -17.83 -7.07 1.70
CA PRO A 51 -16.75 -7.58 2.55
C PRO A 51 -15.50 -8.03 1.75
N PRO A 52 -14.29 -7.93 2.35
CA PRO A 52 -13.06 -8.39 1.70
C PRO A 52 -13.06 -9.89 1.43
N GLU A 53 -12.71 -10.26 0.20
CA GLU A 53 -12.46 -11.65 -0.18
C GLU A 53 -10.98 -12.03 0.04
N PRO A 54 -10.68 -13.25 0.54
CA PRO A 54 -9.31 -13.70 0.71
C PRO A 54 -8.53 -13.65 -0.60
N ASN A 55 -7.29 -13.15 -0.53
CA ASN A 55 -6.37 -13.05 -1.67
C ASN A 55 -6.86 -12.18 -2.85
N ASN A 56 -7.94 -11.41 -2.68
CA ASN A 56 -8.51 -10.59 -3.74
C ASN A 56 -8.13 -9.11 -3.57
N PHE A 57 -6.91 -8.77 -3.99
CA PHE A 57 -6.38 -7.40 -3.90
C PHE A 57 -6.11 -6.80 -5.27
N HIS A 58 -6.19 -5.49 -5.36
CA HIS A 58 -5.55 -4.73 -6.43
C HIS A 58 -4.12 -4.40 -5.98
N TRP A 59 -3.17 -4.59 -6.89
CA TRP A 59 -1.73 -4.54 -6.61
C TRP A 59 -1.11 -3.39 -7.38
N GLY A 60 -0.17 -2.71 -6.75
CA GLY A 60 0.69 -1.72 -7.40
C GLY A 60 1.99 -1.55 -6.64
N PHE A 61 2.91 -0.81 -7.23
CA PHE A 61 4.06 -0.26 -6.52
C PHE A 61 3.75 1.16 -6.05
N TYR A 62 4.37 1.52 -4.93
CA TYR A 62 4.52 2.89 -4.51
C TYR A 62 6.00 3.14 -4.23
N PHE A 63 6.60 4.09 -4.93
CA PHE A 63 7.94 4.58 -4.63
C PHE A 63 7.84 5.90 -3.89
N HIS A 64 8.30 5.95 -2.64
CA HIS A 64 8.34 7.17 -1.84
C HIS A 64 9.59 7.98 -2.18
N GLY A 65 9.42 9.23 -2.61
CA GLY A 65 10.54 10.09 -3.01
C GLY A 65 11.21 10.80 -1.83
N GLU A 66 12.20 11.64 -2.14
CA GLU A 66 12.88 12.51 -1.15
C GLU A 66 12.06 13.71 -0.68
N HIS A 67 10.97 14.01 -1.40
CA HIS A 67 10.08 15.12 -1.11
C HIS A 67 8.68 14.62 -0.76
N VAL A 68 7.71 15.53 -0.68
CA VAL A 68 6.34 15.18 -0.32
C VAL A 68 5.71 14.26 -1.37
N GLY A 69 5.46 13.01 -0.96
CA GLY A 69 4.73 12.03 -1.76
C GLY A 69 5.64 11.08 -2.54
N GLY A 70 5.14 10.57 -3.65
CA GLY A 70 5.85 9.54 -4.42
C GLY A 70 5.19 9.24 -5.76
N TRP A 71 5.55 8.11 -6.33
CA TRP A 71 5.02 7.61 -7.60
C TRP A 71 4.27 6.30 -7.36
N LYS A 72 3.08 6.19 -7.95
CA LYS A 72 2.33 4.94 -8.02
C LYS A 72 2.51 4.33 -9.40
N TYR A 73 2.71 3.02 -9.42
CA TYR A 73 2.79 2.25 -10.65
C TYR A 73 1.87 1.04 -10.57
N HIS A 74 0.89 0.95 -11.47
CA HIS A 74 -0.05 -0.17 -11.49
C HIS A 74 -0.71 -0.34 -12.85
N MET A 75 -1.36 -1.49 -13.04
CA MET A 75 -2.15 -1.78 -14.22
C MET A 75 -3.63 -1.81 -13.87
N ARG A 76 -4.43 -1.10 -14.64
CA ARG A 76 -5.89 -1.08 -14.51
C ARG A 76 -6.52 -1.85 -15.66
N ASN A 77 -7.55 -2.63 -15.36
CA ASN A 77 -8.38 -3.23 -16.40
C ASN A 77 -9.28 -2.14 -17.01
N LEU A 78 -9.35 -2.12 -18.34
CA LEU A 78 -10.21 -1.25 -19.13
C LEU A 78 -10.86 -2.07 -20.24
N GLY A 79 -12.10 -2.52 -19.98
CA GLY A 79 -12.81 -3.45 -20.88
C GLY A 79 -12.07 -4.79 -20.95
N ASP A 80 -11.81 -5.25 -22.18
CA ASP A 80 -11.13 -6.53 -22.42
C ASP A 80 -9.60 -6.46 -22.26
N GLY A 81 -9.06 -5.27 -21.96
CA GLY A 81 -7.61 -5.04 -21.88
C GLY A 81 -7.13 -4.47 -20.56
N TRP A 82 -5.82 -4.28 -20.48
CA TRP A 82 -5.09 -3.65 -19.39
C TRP A 82 -4.34 -2.43 -19.90
N ILE A 83 -4.31 -1.38 -19.07
CA ILE A 83 -3.57 -0.16 -19.34
C ILE A 83 -2.70 0.21 -18.13
N ALA A 84 -1.57 0.86 -18.41
CA ALA A 84 -0.76 1.50 -17.40
C ALA A 84 -1.46 2.73 -16.83
N ASP A 85 -1.42 2.90 -15.51
CA ASP A 85 -1.95 4.07 -14.81
C ASP A 85 -0.92 4.56 -13.77
N HIS A 86 0.25 4.93 -14.30
CA HIS A 86 1.37 5.42 -13.50
C HIS A 86 1.23 6.92 -13.24
N GLY A 87 1.51 7.37 -12.03
CA GLY A 87 1.37 8.79 -11.72
C GLY A 87 1.96 9.19 -10.37
N THR A 88 2.11 10.50 -10.18
CA THR A 88 2.51 11.06 -8.89
C THR A 88 1.38 10.92 -7.89
N SER A 89 1.72 10.75 -6.61
CA SER A 89 0.78 10.70 -5.51
C SER A 89 1.31 11.53 -4.34
N SER A 90 0.55 12.56 -3.98
CA SER A 90 0.82 13.42 -2.82
C SER A 90 0.37 12.82 -1.48
N GLY A 91 -0.11 11.57 -1.47
CA GLY A 91 -0.53 10.90 -0.25
C GLY A 91 -1.13 9.52 -0.52
N VAL A 92 -0.30 8.48 -0.49
CA VAL A 92 -0.73 7.08 -0.66
C VAL A 92 -1.80 6.68 0.38
N PHE A 93 -1.67 7.15 1.62
CA PHE A 93 -2.60 6.87 2.73
C PHE A 93 -4.00 7.47 2.57
N LYS A 94 -4.19 8.42 1.64
CA LYS A 94 -5.48 9.05 1.36
C LYS A 94 -6.41 8.17 0.52
N SER A 95 -5.89 7.09 -0.06
CA SER A 95 -6.67 6.17 -0.88
C SER A 95 -7.62 5.34 -0.01
N THR A 96 -8.94 5.49 -0.24
CA THR A 96 -10.01 4.83 0.53
C THR A 96 -9.81 3.32 0.67
N PHE A 97 -9.50 2.65 -0.43
CA PHE A 97 -9.36 1.19 -0.48
C PHE A 97 -7.96 0.68 -0.11
N LEU A 98 -7.02 1.55 0.27
CA LEU A 98 -5.69 1.10 0.67
C LEU A 98 -5.81 0.14 1.85
N CYS A 99 -5.20 -1.04 1.72
CA CYS A 99 -5.14 -2.05 2.76
C CYS A 99 -3.84 -1.93 3.54
N VAL A 100 -2.70 -1.98 2.85
CA VAL A 100 -1.37 -2.02 3.47
C VAL A 100 -0.29 -1.56 2.48
N LEU A 101 0.80 -0.98 3.00
CA LEU A 101 2.06 -0.80 2.29
C LEU A 101 3.04 -1.88 2.78
N ILE A 102 3.71 -2.56 1.87
CA ILE A 102 4.71 -3.58 2.16
C ILE A 102 6.05 -3.10 1.61
N GLN A 103 6.96 -2.66 2.47
CA GLN A 103 8.30 -2.21 2.11
C GLN A 103 9.13 -3.38 1.59
N ILE A 104 9.69 -3.22 0.39
CA ILE A 104 10.47 -4.27 -0.27
C ILE A 104 11.88 -3.84 -0.66
N ALA A 105 12.22 -2.55 -0.70
CA ALA A 105 13.60 -2.13 -0.97
C ALA A 105 13.83 -0.66 -0.63
N ASP A 106 15.08 -0.32 -0.33
CA ASP A 106 15.57 1.05 -0.40
C ASP A 106 16.34 1.23 -1.72
N ILE A 107 15.93 2.19 -2.53
CA ILE A 107 16.47 2.45 -3.86
C ILE A 107 17.48 3.57 -3.76
N PRO A 108 18.74 3.40 -4.18
CA PRO A 108 19.69 4.50 -4.26
C PRO A 108 19.15 5.63 -5.13
N SER A 109 19.26 6.89 -4.70
CA SER A 109 18.72 8.05 -5.45
C SER A 109 19.21 8.09 -6.91
N ALA A 110 20.45 7.68 -7.15
CA ALA A 110 21.05 7.60 -8.49
C ALA A 110 20.41 6.54 -9.41
N LYS A 111 19.65 5.57 -8.87
CA LYS A 111 18.95 4.53 -9.63
C LYS A 111 17.48 4.84 -9.87
N ARG A 112 17.00 6.02 -9.51
CA ARG A 112 15.59 6.39 -9.65
C ARG A 112 15.09 6.36 -11.11
N ASP A 113 15.90 6.85 -12.05
CA ASP A 113 15.52 6.83 -13.47
C ASP A 113 15.49 5.39 -14.00
N GLN A 114 16.43 4.54 -13.55
CA GLN A 114 16.43 3.11 -13.85
C GLN A 114 15.18 2.42 -13.28
N LEU A 115 14.77 2.77 -12.06
CA LEU A 115 13.52 2.28 -11.46
C LEU A 115 12.32 2.63 -12.35
N ASP A 116 12.15 3.91 -12.72
CA ASP A 116 11.01 4.35 -13.54
C ASP A 116 11.02 3.68 -14.92
N GLN A 117 12.19 3.54 -15.55
CA GLN A 117 12.34 2.81 -16.81
C GLN A 117 11.87 1.36 -16.70
N ILE A 118 12.27 0.65 -15.64
CA ILE A 118 11.84 -0.74 -15.40
C ILE A 118 10.33 -0.80 -15.14
N MET A 119 9.79 0.10 -14.31
CA MET A 119 8.35 0.15 -14.02
C MET A 119 7.51 0.31 -15.30
N ARG A 120 8.03 1.01 -16.31
CA ARG A 120 7.35 1.27 -17.59
C ARG A 120 7.71 0.29 -18.70
N SER A 121 8.57 -0.70 -18.44
CA SER A 121 9.16 -1.54 -19.49
C SER A 121 8.14 -2.41 -20.24
N ARG A 122 6.97 -2.65 -19.64
CA ARG A 122 5.88 -3.45 -20.21
C ARG A 122 4.67 -2.61 -20.64
N ASP A 123 4.74 -1.28 -20.61
CA ASP A 123 3.60 -0.41 -20.92
C ASP A 123 3.10 -0.63 -22.37
N GLY A 124 4.01 -0.91 -23.30
CA GLY A 124 3.70 -1.11 -24.73
C GLY A 124 3.15 -2.49 -25.08
N ASP A 125 3.33 -3.50 -24.22
CA ASP A 125 2.97 -4.89 -24.52
C ASP A 125 2.33 -5.64 -23.34
N VAL A 126 1.78 -4.90 -22.37
CA VAL A 126 1.13 -5.46 -21.18
C VAL A 126 0.04 -6.49 -21.51
N ASN A 127 -0.72 -6.27 -22.58
CA ASN A 127 -1.80 -7.16 -23.00
C ASN A 127 -1.31 -8.47 -23.64
N SER A 128 -0.02 -8.56 -23.98
CA SER A 128 0.60 -9.77 -24.50
C SER A 128 1.12 -10.69 -23.37
N ILE A 129 1.08 -10.25 -22.10
CA ILE A 129 1.52 -11.03 -20.96
C ILE A 129 0.49 -12.16 -20.69
N PRO A 130 0.88 -13.45 -20.69
CA PRO A 130 -0.04 -14.54 -20.43
C PRO A 130 -0.67 -14.45 -19.03
N GLY A 131 -1.99 -14.58 -18.94
CA GLY A 131 -2.71 -14.50 -17.65
C GLY A 131 -2.65 -13.11 -17.00
N MET A 132 -2.48 -12.05 -17.80
CA MET A 132 -2.27 -10.69 -17.32
C MET A 132 -3.28 -10.26 -16.25
N SER A 133 -2.73 -9.75 -15.15
CA SER A 133 -3.44 -9.07 -14.07
C SER A 133 -2.50 -8.06 -13.41
N CYS A 134 -3.02 -7.11 -12.62
CA CYS A 134 -2.16 -6.18 -11.86
C CYS A 134 -1.08 -6.90 -11.02
N ARG A 135 -1.41 -8.09 -10.47
CA ARG A 135 -0.49 -8.93 -9.71
C ARG A 135 0.57 -9.56 -10.60
N VAL A 136 0.16 -10.15 -11.73
CA VAL A 136 1.09 -10.78 -12.69
C VAL A 136 2.07 -9.75 -13.25
N TRP A 137 1.60 -8.57 -13.67
CA TRP A 137 2.49 -7.47 -14.07
C TRP A 137 3.42 -7.05 -12.95
N LEU A 138 2.93 -6.91 -11.71
CA LEU A 138 3.77 -6.53 -10.59
C LEU A 138 4.92 -7.52 -10.37
N LEU A 139 4.63 -8.82 -10.42
CA LEU A 139 5.64 -9.88 -10.26
C LEU A 139 6.63 -9.91 -11.44
N GLU A 140 6.17 -9.63 -12.66
CA GLU A 140 7.03 -9.49 -13.84
C GLU A 140 8.02 -8.32 -13.68
N ILE A 141 7.54 -7.15 -13.26
CA ILE A 141 8.38 -5.99 -12.99
C ILE A 141 9.31 -6.25 -11.81
N LEU A 142 8.83 -6.87 -10.73
CA LEU A 142 9.64 -7.25 -9.58
C LEU A 142 10.82 -8.15 -9.98
N HIS A 143 10.57 -9.11 -10.87
CA HIS A 143 11.61 -10.00 -11.39
C HIS A 143 12.71 -9.19 -12.10
N GLN A 144 12.32 -8.22 -12.95
CA GLN A 144 13.28 -7.33 -13.62
C GLN A 144 14.05 -6.46 -12.60
N LEU A 145 13.37 -5.91 -11.59
CA LEU A 145 14.04 -5.14 -10.53
C LEU A 145 15.07 -5.97 -9.77
N ALA A 146 14.76 -7.23 -9.50
CA ALA A 146 15.69 -8.16 -8.85
C ALA A 146 16.89 -8.48 -9.75
N GLN A 147 16.66 -8.77 -11.04
CA GLN A 147 17.74 -9.00 -12.02
C GLN A 147 18.69 -7.79 -12.15
N GLN A 148 18.16 -6.57 -12.05
CA GLN A 148 18.93 -5.32 -12.12
C GLN A 148 19.54 -4.91 -10.77
N GLY A 149 19.33 -5.70 -9.71
CA GLY A 149 19.85 -5.46 -8.37
C GLY A 149 19.28 -4.21 -7.70
N LEU A 150 18.03 -3.84 -8.02
CA LEU A 150 17.28 -2.78 -7.33
C LEU A 150 16.50 -3.32 -6.14
N VAL A 151 16.10 -4.60 -6.17
CA VAL A 151 15.41 -5.29 -5.07
C VAL A 151 16.15 -6.59 -4.76
N ARG A 152 16.35 -6.91 -3.48
CA ARG A 152 17.04 -8.13 -3.05
C ARG A 152 16.03 -9.22 -2.70
N CYS A 153 15.44 -9.83 -3.71
CA CYS A 153 14.36 -10.79 -3.54
C CYS A 153 14.79 -12.18 -4.03
N SER A 154 15.04 -13.12 -3.12
CA SER A 154 15.50 -14.46 -3.49
C SER A 154 14.38 -15.36 -4.03
N ASP A 155 13.13 -15.09 -3.65
CA ASP A 155 11.97 -15.86 -4.07
C ASP A 155 10.73 -14.96 -4.25
N CYS A 156 10.49 -14.55 -5.49
CA CYS A 156 9.33 -13.72 -5.85
C CYS A 156 7.99 -14.45 -5.65
N LYS A 157 7.96 -15.79 -5.72
CA LYS A 157 6.74 -16.58 -5.46
C LYS A 157 6.43 -16.61 -3.97
N ALA A 158 7.45 -16.76 -3.12
CA ALA A 158 7.29 -16.64 -1.69
C ALA A 158 6.82 -15.23 -1.29
N LEU A 159 7.35 -14.17 -1.93
CA LEU A 159 6.89 -12.79 -1.69
C LEU A 159 5.40 -12.61 -2.00
N GLU A 160 4.92 -13.22 -3.09
CA GLU A 160 3.50 -13.18 -3.42
C GLU A 160 2.64 -13.75 -2.28
N GLN A 161 3.02 -14.91 -1.74
CA GLN A 161 2.31 -15.54 -0.62
C GLN A 161 2.42 -14.71 0.66
N GLU A 162 3.56 -14.08 0.92
CA GLU A 162 3.74 -13.13 2.02
C GLU A 162 2.78 -11.95 1.87
N CYS A 163 2.69 -11.35 0.68
CA CYS A 163 1.79 -10.23 0.41
C CYS A 163 0.32 -10.62 0.62
N PHE A 164 -0.08 -11.82 0.18
CA PHE A 164 -1.42 -12.33 0.46
C PHE A 164 -1.70 -12.50 1.96
N ARG A 165 -0.75 -13.10 2.70
CA ARG A 165 -0.87 -13.28 4.15
C ARG A 165 -1.03 -11.94 4.87
N ILE A 166 -0.18 -10.96 4.55
CA ILE A 166 -0.22 -9.61 5.14
C ILE A 166 -1.52 -8.90 4.75
N GLY A 167 -1.89 -8.94 3.46
CA GLY A 167 -3.12 -8.32 2.96
C GLY A 167 -4.37 -8.87 3.63
N ASN A 168 -4.49 -10.20 3.76
CA ASN A 168 -5.60 -10.84 4.44
C ASN A 168 -5.65 -10.49 5.93
N HIS A 169 -4.50 -10.42 6.60
CA HIS A 169 -4.42 -10.04 8.00
C HIS A 169 -4.96 -8.61 8.26
N HIS A 170 -4.73 -7.68 7.33
CA HIS A 170 -5.15 -6.28 7.47
C HIS A 170 -6.47 -5.93 6.78
N SER A 171 -7.03 -6.83 5.96
CA SER A 171 -8.20 -6.53 5.11
C SER A 171 -9.45 -6.11 5.88
N TYR A 172 -9.69 -6.72 7.05
CA TYR A 172 -10.82 -6.35 7.90
C TYR A 172 -10.68 -4.93 8.49
N GLY A 173 -9.49 -4.57 8.97
CA GLY A 173 -9.22 -3.20 9.42
C GLY A 173 -9.32 -2.21 8.26
N ALA A 174 -8.92 -2.64 7.06
CA ALA A 174 -9.08 -1.87 5.84
C ALA A 174 -10.57 -1.59 5.52
N SER A 175 -11.45 -2.59 5.53
CA SER A 175 -12.89 -2.41 5.24
C SER A 175 -13.61 -1.57 6.28
N LYS A 176 -13.18 -1.61 7.54
CA LYS A 176 -13.69 -0.72 8.61
C LYS A 176 -13.11 0.70 8.58
N ASN A 177 -12.28 1.02 7.59
CA ASN A 177 -11.62 2.32 7.48
C ASN A 177 -10.77 2.70 8.71
N ASN A 178 -10.11 1.74 9.35
CA ASN A 178 -9.15 2.02 10.42
C ASN A 178 -7.94 2.78 9.87
N GLN A 179 -7.60 3.92 10.48
CA GLN A 179 -6.53 4.81 10.03
C GLN A 179 -5.46 4.97 11.14
N PRO A 180 -4.18 5.15 10.80
CA PRO A 180 -3.63 5.07 9.44
C PRO A 180 -3.59 3.62 8.94
N ARG A 181 -3.45 3.43 7.61
CA ARG A 181 -3.21 2.09 7.06
C ARG A 181 -1.81 1.59 7.47
N PRO A 182 -1.63 0.30 7.74
CA PRO A 182 -0.36 -0.25 8.19
C PRO A 182 0.73 -0.15 7.12
N VAL A 183 1.97 -0.04 7.60
CA VAL A 183 3.20 -0.23 6.82
C VAL A 183 3.92 -1.42 7.43
N VAL A 184 4.24 -2.41 6.60
CA VAL A 184 4.89 -3.65 7.00
C VAL A 184 6.16 -3.79 6.18
N LYS A 185 7.21 -4.35 6.75
CA LYS A 185 8.45 -4.65 6.04
C LYS A 185 8.44 -6.11 5.61
N SER A 186 8.72 -6.38 4.34
CA SER A 186 8.84 -7.76 3.84
C SER A 186 10.01 -8.47 4.53
N GLU A 187 9.79 -9.73 4.91
CA GLU A 187 10.81 -10.62 5.46
C GLU A 187 11.67 -11.25 4.35
N LEU A 188 11.22 -11.19 3.10
CA LEU A 188 11.80 -11.92 1.97
C LEU A 188 12.63 -11.07 1.01
N CYS A 189 12.29 -9.79 0.85
CA CYS A 189 12.83 -9.01 -0.27
C CYS A 189 13.58 -7.72 0.11
N TYR A 190 13.77 -7.48 1.41
CA TYR A 190 14.46 -6.31 1.96
C TYR A 190 15.93 -6.57 2.33
#